data_AF-A0A4P7GIW5-F1
#
_entry.id   AF-A0A4P7GIW5-F1
#
_cell.length_a   1.000
_cell.length_b   1.000
_cell.length_c   1.000
_cell.angle_alpha   90.00
_cell.angle_beta   90.00
_cell.angle_gamma   90.00
#
_symmetry.space_group_name_H-M   'P 1'
#
loop_
_entity.id
_entity.type
_entity.pdbx_description
1 polymer ?
#
loop_
_entity_poly.entity_id
_entity_poly.type
_entity_poly.pdbx_seq_one_letter_code
_entity_poly.pdbx_strand_id
1 'polypeptide(L)'
;MNDAPRPPIGYRYREQHTPPEPTRVSDVAVTTHEHVYEVDPRLMERWVLQQTFPNWDSLRIMNSRHDHLEWMHRHFASTVVTGSELLAEVEAESDRTGA
;
A
#
# COMPACT_ATOMS: atom_id res chain seq x y z
N MET A 1 26.97 -23.38 7.93
CA MET A 1 26.27 -22.18 7.42
C MET A 1 26.84 -21.02 8.22
N ASN A 2 27.69 -20.18 7.61
CA ASN A 2 28.48 -19.16 8.33
C ASN A 2 27.58 -18.04 8.85
N ASP A 3 27.49 -17.91 10.16
CA ASP A 3 26.83 -16.81 10.88
C ASP A 3 27.84 -15.65 11.06
N ALA A 4 28.22 -15.03 9.94
CA ALA A 4 29.03 -13.82 10.00
C ALA A 4 28.15 -12.68 10.55
N PRO A 5 28.63 -11.88 11.52
CA PRO A 5 27.84 -10.81 12.09
C PRO A 5 27.40 -9.85 10.98
N ARG A 6 26.09 -9.75 10.78
CA ARG A 6 25.49 -8.82 9.83
C ARG A 6 25.93 -7.41 10.23
N PRO A 7 26.54 -6.62 9.33
CA PRO A 7 26.99 -5.28 9.68
C PRO A 7 25.80 -4.48 10.22
N PRO A 8 26.00 -3.65 11.27
CA PRO A 8 24.92 -2.86 11.84
C PRO A 8 24.34 -1.97 10.75
N ILE A 9 23.03 -2.08 10.53
CA ILE A 9 22.29 -1.23 9.60
C ILE A 9 22.17 0.14 10.27
N GLY A 10 23.19 0.99 10.12
CA GLY A 10 23.15 2.37 10.56
C GLY A 10 22.16 3.20 9.73
N TYR A 11 21.67 4.31 10.30
CA TYR A 11 20.86 5.27 9.58
C TYR A 11 21.59 5.79 8.34
N ARG A 12 20.95 5.70 7.16
CA ARG A 12 21.48 6.22 5.89
C ARG A 12 20.52 7.26 5.34
N TYR A 13 20.87 8.54 5.51
CA TYR A 13 20.00 9.66 5.18
C TYR A 13 19.42 9.58 3.76
N ARG A 14 20.25 9.34 2.74
CA ARG A 14 19.78 9.25 1.34
C ARG A 14 18.78 8.11 1.11
N GLU A 15 18.97 6.98 1.79
CA GLU A 15 18.10 5.81 1.66
C GLU A 15 16.82 5.96 2.48
N GLN A 16 16.84 6.75 3.55
CA GLN A 16 15.74 6.84 4.52
C GLN A 16 14.94 8.13 4.39
N HIS A 17 15.49 9.19 3.83
CA HIS A 17 14.81 10.48 3.72
C HIS A 17 14.11 10.68 2.38
N THR A 18 14.77 10.34 1.26
CA THR A 18 14.24 10.59 -0.09
C THR A 18 13.63 9.32 -0.68
N PRO A 19 12.32 9.30 -1.00
CA PRO A 19 11.73 8.18 -1.70
C PRO A 19 12.35 7.96 -3.08
N PRO A 20 12.31 6.74 -3.64
CA PRO A 20 12.67 6.49 -5.03
C PRO A 20 11.80 7.31 -5.99
N GLU A 21 12.30 7.53 -7.20
CA GLU A 21 11.52 8.22 -8.24
C GLU A 21 10.27 7.39 -8.61
N PRO A 22 9.07 7.98 -8.66
CA PRO A 22 7.86 7.25 -8.99
C PRO A 22 7.88 6.75 -10.43
N THR A 23 7.49 5.49 -10.62
CA THR A 23 7.22 4.91 -11.94
C THR A 23 5.71 4.88 -12.17
N ARG A 24 5.25 5.31 -13.35
CA ARG A 24 3.83 5.20 -13.71
C ARG A 24 3.47 3.75 -14.01
N VAL A 25 2.39 3.27 -13.39
CA VAL A 25 1.87 1.91 -13.58
C VAL A 25 0.65 1.92 -14.49
N SER A 26 -0.20 2.94 -14.37
CA SER A 26 -1.39 3.14 -15.20
C SER A 26 -1.71 4.64 -15.30
N ASP A 27 -2.81 4.99 -15.96
CA ASP A 27 -3.28 6.38 -16.01
C ASP A 27 -3.67 6.95 -14.64
N VAL A 28 -3.93 6.07 -13.65
CA VAL A 28 -4.39 6.46 -12.31
C VAL A 28 -3.39 6.18 -11.20
N ALA A 29 -2.40 5.32 -11.43
CA ALA A 29 -1.51 4.84 -10.37
C ALA A 29 -0.03 4.97 -10.70
N VAL A 30 0.75 5.30 -9.67
CA VAL A 30 2.21 5.32 -9.65
C VAL A 30 2.74 4.37 -8.57
N THR A 31 4.02 4.01 -8.66
CA THR A 31 4.69 3.14 -7.69
C THR A 31 6.11 3.64 -7.41
N THR A 32 6.51 3.63 -6.15
CA THR A 32 7.88 3.92 -5.68
C THR A 32 8.56 2.67 -5.09
N HIS A 33 7.78 1.68 -4.68
CA HIS A 33 8.23 0.42 -4.09
C HIS A 33 7.44 -0.75 -4.67
N GLU A 34 8.06 -1.92 -4.73
CA GLU A 34 7.41 -3.14 -5.18
C GLU A 34 6.10 -3.39 -4.42
N HIS A 35 5.02 -3.64 -5.17
CA HIS A 35 3.66 -3.86 -4.66
C HIS A 35 3.01 -2.70 -3.88
N VAL A 36 3.60 -1.50 -3.91
CA VAL A 36 3.01 -0.29 -3.36
C VAL A 36 2.50 0.57 -4.51
N TYR A 37 1.18 0.74 -4.57
CA TYR A 37 0.51 1.53 -5.61
C TYR A 37 -0.22 2.69 -4.97
N GLU A 38 0.10 3.90 -5.44
CA GLU A 38 -0.47 5.15 -4.98
C GLU A 38 -1.20 5.83 -6.13
N VAL A 39 -2.27 6.56 -5.83
CA VAL A 39 -2.95 7.38 -6.85
C VAL A 39 -1.98 8.44 -7.34
N ASP A 40 -1.92 8.66 -8.66
CA ASP A 40 -1.05 9.69 -9.23
C ASP A 40 -1.42 11.08 -8.64
N PRO A 41 -0.48 11.75 -7.93
CA PRO A 41 -0.77 12.99 -7.22
C PRO A 41 -1.37 14.09 -8.11
N ARG A 42 -1.04 14.09 -9.41
CA ARG A 42 -1.54 15.05 -10.41
C ARG A 42 -3.06 15.01 -10.56
N LEU A 43 -3.70 13.90 -10.18
CA LEU A 43 -5.15 13.75 -10.21
C LEU A 43 -5.85 14.39 -8.98
N MET A 44 -5.08 14.72 -7.94
CA MET A 44 -5.60 15.18 -6.64
C MET A 44 -5.23 16.64 -6.30
N GLU A 45 -4.30 17.25 -7.03
CA GLU A 45 -3.74 18.59 -6.77
C GLU A 45 -4.77 19.73 -6.72
N ARG A 46 -5.91 19.61 -7.41
CA ARG A 46 -6.91 20.69 -7.48
C ARG A 46 -7.51 21.05 -6.12
N TRP A 47 -7.71 20.05 -5.25
CA TRP A 47 -8.44 20.22 -4.00
C TRP A 47 -7.66 19.76 -2.76
N VAL A 48 -6.57 19.00 -2.96
CA VAL A 48 -5.80 18.40 -1.87
C VAL A 48 -4.32 18.76 -2.01
N LEU A 49 -3.79 19.43 -0.99
CA LEU A 49 -2.36 19.66 -0.86
C LEU A 49 -1.65 18.33 -0.62
N GLN A 50 -0.73 17.97 -1.50
CA GLN A 50 0.04 16.74 -1.38
C GLN A 50 1.15 16.94 -0.34
N GLN A 51 1.15 16.11 0.70
CA GLN A 51 2.19 16.11 1.72
C GLN A 51 3.36 15.24 1.26
N THR A 52 4.59 15.75 1.42
CA THR A 52 5.79 14.97 1.15
C THR A 52 6.17 14.17 2.40
N PHE A 53 6.15 12.84 2.30
CA PHE A 53 6.59 11.94 3.36
C PHE A 53 8.05 11.50 3.15
N PRO A 54 8.86 11.43 4.21
CA PRO A 54 10.18 10.83 4.12
C PRO A 54 10.07 9.31 3.90
N ASN A 55 11.01 8.75 3.15
CA ASN A 55 10.98 7.34 2.73
C ASN A 55 10.81 6.35 3.90
N TRP A 56 11.48 6.61 5.03
CA TRP A 56 11.40 5.75 6.21
C TRP A 56 9.99 5.67 6.79
N ASP A 57 9.19 6.74 6.68
CA ASP A 57 7.85 6.79 7.24
C ASP A 57 6.87 6.01 6.36
N SER A 58 7.00 6.14 5.03
CA SER A 58 6.28 5.29 4.07
C SER A 58 6.57 3.81 4.32
N LEU A 59 7.85 3.43 4.42
CA LEU A 59 8.25 2.04 4.69
C LEU A 59 7.78 1.56 6.06
N ARG A 60 7.79 2.41 7.09
CA ARG A 60 7.25 2.08 8.42
C ARG A 60 5.77 1.75 8.33
N ILE A 61 4.98 2.58 7.65
CA ILE A 61 3.54 2.34 7.46
C ILE A 61 3.30 1.03 6.71
N MET A 62 4.01 0.80 5.61
CA MET A 62 3.85 -0.41 4.80
C MET A 62 4.23 -1.68 5.58
N ASN A 63 5.35 -1.66 6.30
CA ASN A 63 5.80 -2.80 7.11
C ASN A 63 4.84 -3.11 8.27
N SER A 64 4.18 -2.10 8.84
CA SER A 64 3.19 -2.27 9.91
C SER A 64 1.78 -2.61 9.39
N ARG A 65 1.55 -2.64 8.07
CA ARG A 65 0.21 -2.80 7.49
C ARG A 65 -0.47 -4.10 7.92
N HIS A 66 0.27 -5.21 7.91
CA HIS A 66 -0.31 -6.53 8.20
C HIS A 66 -0.70 -6.67 9.67
N ASP A 67 0.19 -6.26 10.58
CA ASP A 67 -0.08 -6.25 12.02
C ASP A 67 -1.29 -5.37 12.36
N HIS A 68 -1.39 -4.21 11.69
CA HIS A 68 -2.54 -3.32 11.87
C HIS A 68 -3.85 -3.96 11.39
N LEU A 69 -3.86 -4.58 10.20
CA LEU A 69 -5.04 -5.27 9.68
C LEU A 69 -5.44 -6.46 10.54
N GLU A 70 -4.47 -7.26 11.02
CA GLU A 70 -4.75 -8.36 11.95
C GLU A 70 -5.40 -7.85 13.24
N TRP A 71 -4.87 -6.76 13.80
CA TRP A 71 -5.46 -6.13 14.98
C TRP A 71 -6.88 -5.62 14.70
N MET A 72 -7.12 -4.96 13.56
CA MET A 72 -8.45 -4.49 13.15
C MET A 72 -9.43 -5.65 13.01
N HIS A 73 -9.01 -6.74 12.36
CA HIS A 73 -9.83 -7.94 12.20
C HIS A 73 -10.20 -8.56 13.55
N ARG A 74 -9.23 -8.67 14.47
CA ARG A 74 -9.47 -9.24 15.80
C ARG A 74 -10.47 -8.45 16.64
N HIS A 75 -10.47 -7.13 16.52
CA HIS A 75 -11.22 -6.27 17.45
C HIS A 75 -12.49 -5.66 16.87
N PHE A 76 -12.57 -5.49 15.55
CA PHE A 76 -13.67 -4.76 14.91
C PHE A 76 -14.40 -5.55 13.83
N ALA A 77 -13.79 -6.56 13.21
CA ALA A 77 -14.46 -7.32 12.17
C ALA A 77 -15.29 -8.45 12.78
N SER A 78 -16.61 -8.40 12.62
CA SER A 78 -17.49 -9.55 12.89
C SER A 78 -17.36 -10.63 11.81
N THR A 79 -16.94 -10.27 10.60
CA THR A 79 -16.76 -11.17 9.45
C THR A 79 -15.69 -10.60 8.52
N VAL A 80 -14.86 -11.48 7.96
CA VAL A 80 -13.85 -11.14 6.93
C VAL A 80 -14.20 -11.91 5.68
N VAL A 81 -14.33 -11.21 4.55
CA VAL A 81 -14.76 -11.75 3.25
C VAL A 81 -13.64 -11.52 2.26
N THR A 82 -13.36 -12.48 1.38
CA THR A 82 -12.31 -12.29 0.37
C THR A 82 -12.77 -11.37 -0.76
N GLY A 83 -11.81 -10.70 -1.42
CA GLY A 83 -12.14 -9.88 -2.60
C GLY A 83 -12.80 -10.71 -3.72
N SER A 84 -12.43 -11.98 -3.87
CA SER A 84 -13.02 -12.90 -4.84
C SER A 84 -14.49 -13.22 -4.54
N GLU A 85 -14.83 -13.38 -3.26
CA GLU A 85 -16.22 -13.57 -2.82
C GLU A 85 -17.08 -12.34 -3.12
N LEU A 86 -16.55 -11.13 -2.87
CA LEU A 86 -17.24 -9.88 -3.21
C LEU A 86 -17.44 -9.73 -4.72
N LEU A 87 -16.44 -10.10 -5.53
CA LEU A 87 -16.57 -10.07 -6.99
C LEU A 87 -17.64 -11.03 -7.50
N ALA A 88 -17.67 -12.26 -6.97
CA ALA A 88 -18.70 -13.24 -7.32
C ALA A 88 -20.12 -12.74 -6.98
N GLU A 89 -20.29 -12.00 -5.89
CA GLU A 89 -21.57 -11.39 -5.52
C GLU A 89 -22.01 -10.33 -6.52
N VAL A 90 -21.10 -9.44 -6.94
CA VAL A 90 -21.35 -8.38 -7.94
C VAL A 90 -21.69 -8.95 -9.32
N GLU A 91 -20.97 -10.00 -9.74
CA GLU A 91 -21.25 -10.70 -10.99
C GLU A 91 -22.64 -11.33 -10.96
N ALA A 92 -22.98 -12.04 -9.88
CA ALA A 92 -24.30 -12.64 -9.70
C ALA A 92 -25.44 -11.60 -9.61
N GLU A 93 -25.18 -10.38 -9.10
CA GLU A 93 -26.15 -9.27 -9.14
C GLU A 93 -26.34 -8.71 -10.55
N SER A 94 -25.25 -8.58 -11.33
CA SER A 94 -25.29 -8.11 -12.72
C SER A 94 -26.10 -9.05 -13.60
N ASP A 95 -25.89 -10.36 -13.46
CA ASP A 95 -26.64 -11.40 -14.19
C ASP A 95 -28.13 -11.42 -13.83
N ARG A 96 -28.47 -11.14 -12.57
CA ARG A 96 -29.87 -11.06 -12.10
C ARG A 96 -30.60 -9.82 -12.64
N THR A 97 -29.85 -8.75 -12.89
CA THR A 97 -30.41 -7.46 -13.33
C THR A 97 -30.50 -7.36 -14.87
N GLY A 98 -29.89 -8.31 -15.60
CA GLY A 98 -30.06 -8.45 -17.04
C GLY A 98 -29.46 -7.28 -17.83
N ALA A 99 -28.20 -6.94 -17.56
CA ALA A 99 -27.39 -6.11 -18.45
C ALA A 99 -26.84 -6.92 -19.63
#